data_AF-A0A7X6VU35-F1
#
_entry.id   AF-A0A7X6VU35-F1
#
_cell.length_a   1.000
_cell.length_b   1.000
_cell.length_c   1.000
_cell.angle_alpha   90.00
_cell.angle_beta   90.00
_cell.angle_gamma   90.00
#
_symmetry.space_group_name_H-M   'P 1'
#
loop_
_entity.id
_entity.type
_entity.pdbx_description
1 polymer ?
#
loop_
_entity_poly.entity_id
_entity_poly.type
_entity_poly.pdbx_seq_one_letter_code
_entity_poly.pdbx_strand_id
1 'polypeptide(L)'
;EAIDRLHTTANSHQRVMIIEVMGHSAGWLALYSGIAGGGDIILIPELPYNVRSVCKKIEKRYEGKKPYSIVVVAEGIERPKRDSAATYIAEAITTYTEIETRVTVLGYVQRGGSPTPTDRILATEYGSFAAKCIADGEYGTMVAFSNGKLITVPLEEVGGKTRLVEPDNSLIIQARNMGVSFGDEYL
;
A
#
# COMPACT_ATOMS: atom_id res chain seq x y z
N GLU A 1 -11.49 0.09 -5.00
CA GLU A 1 -12.08 0.69 -6.22
C GLU A 1 -11.12 0.74 -7.40
N ALA A 2 -10.05 1.53 -7.38
CA ALA A 2 -9.18 1.65 -8.56
C ALA A 2 -8.55 0.32 -8.98
N ILE A 3 -8.10 -0.48 -8.01
CA ILE A 3 -7.57 -1.83 -8.24
C ILE A 3 -8.66 -2.75 -8.83
N ASP A 4 -9.90 -2.70 -8.31
CA ASP A 4 -11.02 -3.49 -8.84
C ASP A 4 -11.35 -3.15 -10.30
N ARG A 5 -11.31 -1.86 -10.65
CA ARG A 5 -11.50 -1.39 -12.04
C ARG A 5 -10.36 -1.87 -12.96
N LEU A 6 -9.17 -2.09 -12.42
CA LEU A 6 -8.05 -2.65 -13.20
C LEU A 6 -8.17 -4.16 -13.36
N HIS A 7 -8.74 -4.89 -12.39
CA HIS A 7 -9.01 -6.33 -12.56
C HIS A 7 -9.89 -6.63 -13.78
N THR A 8 -10.95 -5.84 -13.99
CA THR A 8 -11.86 -6.05 -15.12
C THR A 8 -11.16 -5.85 -16.47
N THR A 9 -10.30 -4.84 -16.58
CA THR A 9 -9.53 -4.55 -17.80
C THR A 9 -8.35 -5.50 -18.01
N ALA A 10 -7.66 -5.90 -16.93
CA ALA A 10 -6.54 -6.83 -16.98
C ALA A 10 -6.97 -8.21 -17.48
N ASN A 11 -8.13 -8.69 -17.03
CA ASN A 11 -8.67 -9.99 -17.44
C ASN A 11 -9.00 -10.03 -18.95
N SER A 12 -9.43 -8.91 -19.53
CA SER A 12 -9.77 -8.82 -20.96
C SER A 12 -8.55 -8.80 -21.88
N HIS A 13 -7.41 -8.29 -21.42
CA HIS A 13 -6.25 -8.04 -22.29
C HIS A 13 -5.00 -8.86 -21.96
N GLN A 14 -5.04 -9.69 -20.89
CA GLN A 14 -3.91 -10.52 -20.49
C GLN A 14 -2.62 -9.72 -20.26
N ARG A 15 -2.68 -8.73 -19.34
CA ARG A 15 -1.61 -7.76 -19.09
C ARG A 15 -1.19 -7.72 -17.63
N VAL A 16 0.02 -7.22 -17.38
CA VAL A 16 0.42 -6.82 -16.02
C VAL A 16 -0.04 -5.39 -15.77
N MET A 17 -0.85 -5.18 -14.73
CA MET A 17 -1.25 -3.83 -14.31
C MET A 17 -0.45 -3.44 -13.07
N ILE A 18 0.17 -2.27 -13.12
CA ILE A 18 0.92 -1.70 -12.01
C ILE A 18 0.17 -0.49 -11.49
N ILE A 19 -0.12 -0.49 -10.19
CA ILE A 19 -0.76 0.62 -9.49
C ILE A 19 0.24 1.26 -8.53
N GLU A 20 0.54 2.53 -8.73
CA GLU A 20 1.25 3.33 -7.73
C GLU A 20 0.26 3.93 -6.72
N VAL A 21 0.51 3.65 -5.44
CA VAL A 21 -0.29 4.11 -4.31
C VAL A 21 0.54 5.09 -3.49
N MET A 22 -0.11 6.13 -2.96
CA MET A 22 0.54 7.07 -2.05
C MET A 22 0.92 6.38 -0.74
N GLY A 23 1.79 7.02 0.03
CA GLY A 23 2.23 6.51 1.34
C GLY A 23 3.48 7.20 1.88
N HIS A 24 4.07 8.09 1.10
CA HIS A 24 5.37 8.70 1.36
C HIS A 24 6.41 7.63 1.66
N SER A 25 6.77 7.44 2.92
CA SER A 25 7.79 6.49 3.38
C SER A 25 7.18 5.27 4.08
N ALA A 26 5.86 5.17 4.17
CA ALA A 26 5.16 4.08 4.84
C ALA A 26 4.30 3.27 3.86
N GLY A 27 4.36 1.94 3.97
CA GLY A 27 3.70 1.00 3.08
C GLY A 27 2.24 0.69 3.40
N TRP A 28 1.64 1.29 4.45
CA TRP A 28 0.31 0.92 4.93
C TRP A 28 -0.77 0.94 3.84
N LEU A 29 -0.83 2.00 3.03
CA LEU A 29 -1.83 2.09 1.97
C LEU A 29 -1.64 1.01 0.91
N ALA A 30 -0.40 0.75 0.46
CA ALA A 30 -0.12 -0.30 -0.50
C ALA A 30 -0.41 -1.70 0.06
N LEU A 31 -0.08 -1.97 1.33
CA LEU A 31 -0.38 -3.23 2.00
C LEU A 31 -1.88 -3.48 2.10
N TYR A 32 -2.64 -2.54 2.67
CA TYR A 32 -4.08 -2.69 2.85
C TYR A 32 -4.83 -2.73 1.51
N SER A 33 -4.52 -1.80 0.59
CA SER A 33 -5.19 -1.75 -0.72
C SER A 33 -4.81 -2.93 -1.60
N GLY A 34 -3.56 -3.39 -1.57
CA GLY A 34 -3.12 -4.55 -2.32
C GLY A 34 -3.82 -5.81 -1.86
N ILE A 35 -3.97 -6.03 -0.56
CA ILE A 35 -4.65 -7.24 -0.06
C ILE A 35 -6.15 -7.16 -0.34
N ALA A 36 -6.79 -6.03 0.00
CA ALA A 36 -8.23 -5.85 -0.21
C ALA A 36 -8.61 -5.90 -1.70
N GLY A 37 -7.72 -5.40 -2.56
CA GLY A 37 -7.91 -5.34 -4.01
C GLY A 37 -7.39 -6.56 -4.77
N GLY A 38 -6.91 -7.62 -4.12
CA GLY A 38 -6.46 -8.83 -4.83
C GLY A 38 -5.13 -8.69 -5.59
N GLY A 39 -4.24 -7.83 -5.11
CA GLY A 39 -2.88 -7.67 -5.60
C GLY A 39 -2.07 -8.96 -5.51
N ASP A 40 -1.43 -9.34 -6.61
CA ASP A 40 -0.61 -10.56 -6.69
C ASP A 40 0.82 -10.32 -6.19
N ILE A 41 1.28 -9.08 -6.34
CA ILE A 41 2.57 -8.58 -5.87
C ILE A 41 2.31 -7.24 -5.17
N ILE A 42 2.84 -7.07 -3.96
CA ILE A 42 2.73 -5.83 -3.19
C ILE A 42 4.14 -5.40 -2.78
N LEU A 43 4.57 -4.23 -3.25
CA LEU A 43 5.89 -3.68 -2.93
C LEU A 43 5.72 -2.50 -1.95
N ILE A 44 6.37 -2.61 -0.78
CA ILE A 44 6.34 -1.61 0.28
C ILE A 44 7.75 -1.18 0.68
N PRO A 45 7.96 0.07 1.16
CA PRO A 45 9.30 0.57 1.51
C PRO A 45 9.97 -0.21 2.64
N GLU A 46 9.19 -0.85 3.51
CA GLU A 46 9.67 -1.57 4.68
C GLU A 46 10.24 -2.96 4.37
N LEU A 47 10.01 -3.49 3.16
CA LEU A 47 10.53 -4.78 2.73
C LEU A 47 11.51 -4.59 1.57
N PRO A 48 12.71 -5.22 1.63
CA PRO A 48 13.59 -5.27 0.48
C PRO A 48 12.91 -6.02 -0.66
N TYR A 49 13.21 -5.64 -1.91
CA TYR A 49 12.71 -6.35 -3.07
C TYR A 49 13.78 -6.47 -4.16
N ASN A 50 13.62 -7.46 -5.02
CA ASN A 50 14.40 -7.64 -6.22
C ASN A 50 13.45 -7.79 -7.41
N VAL A 51 13.71 -7.02 -8.47
CA VAL A 51 13.00 -7.09 -9.75
C VAL A 51 12.93 -8.53 -10.29
N ARG A 52 13.98 -9.33 -10.11
CA ARG A 52 13.99 -10.73 -10.54
C ARG A 52 12.92 -11.57 -9.84
N SER A 53 12.69 -11.35 -8.55
CA SER A 53 11.62 -12.04 -7.81
C SER A 53 10.24 -11.65 -8.34
N VAL A 54 10.04 -10.36 -8.60
CA VAL A 54 8.81 -9.81 -9.21
C VAL A 54 8.56 -10.44 -10.58
N CYS A 55 9.57 -10.47 -11.45
CA CYS A 55 9.46 -11.07 -12.79
C CYS A 55 9.13 -12.57 -12.72
N LYS A 56 9.90 -13.34 -11.91
CA LYS A 56 9.64 -14.78 -11.71
C LYS A 56 8.24 -15.06 -11.20
N LYS A 57 7.71 -14.21 -10.31
CA LYS A 57 6.34 -14.35 -9.81
C LYS A 57 5.31 -14.18 -10.93
N ILE A 58 5.51 -13.21 -11.81
CA ILE A 58 4.65 -12.95 -12.97
C ILE A 58 4.72 -14.12 -13.96
N GLU A 59 5.92 -14.57 -14.31
CA GLU A 59 6.13 -15.71 -15.23
C GLU A 59 5.44 -16.97 -14.70
N LYS A 60 5.65 -17.32 -13.44
CA LYS A 60 5.00 -18.49 -12.80
C LYS A 60 3.48 -18.41 -12.85
N ARG A 61 2.91 -17.21 -12.77
CA ARG A 61 1.45 -17.03 -12.90
C ARG A 61 0.98 -17.21 -14.33
N TYR A 62 1.72 -16.68 -15.31
CA TYR A 62 1.45 -16.89 -16.72
C TYR A 62 1.48 -18.38 -17.10
N GLU A 63 2.52 -19.11 -16.67
CA GLU A 63 2.64 -20.56 -16.84
C GLU A 63 1.46 -21.31 -16.22
N GLY A 64 0.98 -20.84 -15.07
CA GLY A 64 -0.21 -21.33 -14.38
C GLY A 64 -1.54 -20.97 -15.04
N LYS A 65 -1.54 -20.46 -16.29
CA LYS A 65 -2.72 -20.00 -17.04
C LYS A 65 -3.51 -18.89 -16.34
N LYS A 66 -2.86 -18.08 -15.50
CA LYS A 66 -3.41 -16.84 -14.95
C LYS A 66 -2.86 -15.69 -15.79
N PRO A 67 -3.63 -15.18 -16.78
CA PRO A 67 -3.05 -14.40 -17.86
C PRO A 67 -2.79 -12.93 -17.50
N TYR A 68 -3.00 -12.55 -16.25
CA TYR A 68 -2.76 -11.18 -15.79
C TYR A 68 -2.23 -11.17 -14.36
N SER A 69 -1.53 -10.10 -14.01
CA SER A 69 -1.06 -9.86 -12.65
C SER A 69 -1.30 -8.42 -12.25
N ILE A 70 -1.72 -8.22 -11.00
CA ILE A 70 -1.87 -6.92 -10.38
C ILE A 70 -0.67 -6.68 -9.45
N VAL A 71 0.08 -5.62 -9.72
CA VAL A 71 1.25 -5.20 -8.94
C VAL A 71 0.91 -3.89 -8.25
N VAL A 72 0.86 -3.89 -6.93
CA VAL A 72 0.60 -2.69 -6.12
C VAL A 72 1.92 -2.20 -5.55
N VAL A 73 2.26 -0.94 -5.81
CA VAL A 73 3.56 -0.38 -5.50
C VAL A 73 3.37 0.89 -4.67
N ALA A 74 3.97 0.95 -3.49
CA ALA A 74 4.05 2.20 -2.73
C ALA A 74 5.01 3.19 -3.41
N GLU A 75 4.64 4.47 -3.48
CA GLU A 75 5.48 5.53 -4.06
C GLU A 75 6.88 5.65 -3.40
N GLY A 76 7.00 5.17 -2.16
CA GLY A 76 8.18 5.24 -1.31
C GLY A 76 9.20 4.13 -1.47
N ILE A 77 8.98 3.13 -2.32
CA ILE A 77 9.94 2.04 -2.47
C ILE A 77 11.30 2.57 -2.95
N GLU A 78 12.38 1.91 -2.51
CA GLU A 78 13.72 2.24 -2.97
C GLU A 78 13.84 2.00 -4.48
N ARG A 79 14.34 2.98 -5.23
CA ARG A 79 14.47 2.92 -6.69
C ARG A 79 15.46 3.97 -7.21
N PRO A 80 15.91 3.86 -8.48
CA PRO A 80 16.62 4.95 -9.14
C PRO A 80 15.82 6.26 -9.16
N LYS A 81 16.46 7.39 -8.82
CA LYS A 81 15.79 8.69 -8.58
C LYS A 81 15.04 9.32 -9.76
N ARG A 82 15.09 8.74 -10.96
CA ARG A 82 14.62 9.41 -12.19
C ARG A 82 13.16 9.17 -12.53
N ASP A 83 12.55 8.11 -11.99
CA ASP A 83 11.22 7.66 -12.42
C ASP A 83 10.24 7.53 -11.25
N SER A 84 8.95 7.38 -11.56
CA SER A 84 7.97 6.92 -10.58
C SER A 84 8.26 5.47 -10.16
N ALA A 85 7.78 5.04 -9.01
CA ALA A 85 7.97 3.67 -8.56
C ALA A 85 7.29 2.68 -9.52
N ALA A 86 6.09 3.00 -9.99
CA ALA A 86 5.40 2.14 -10.95
C ALA A 86 6.07 2.12 -12.33
N THR A 87 6.58 3.25 -12.83
CA THR A 87 7.31 3.30 -14.11
C THR A 87 8.56 2.43 -14.05
N TYR A 88 9.37 2.56 -12.99
CA TYR A 88 10.57 1.75 -12.81
C TYR A 88 10.26 0.24 -12.83
N ILE A 89 9.24 -0.19 -12.09
CA ILE A 89 8.86 -1.61 -12.05
C ILE A 89 8.28 -2.08 -13.39
N ALA A 90 7.51 -1.25 -14.09
CA ALA A 90 6.93 -1.58 -15.39
C ALA A 90 8.00 -1.79 -16.47
N GLU A 91 8.96 -0.88 -16.56
CA GLU A 91 10.08 -0.99 -17.50
C GLU A 91 10.89 -2.24 -17.23
N ALA A 92 11.17 -2.51 -15.96
CA ALA A 92 11.90 -3.69 -15.55
C ALA A 92 11.16 -4.98 -15.94
N ILE A 93 9.88 -5.10 -15.62
CA ILE A 93 9.07 -6.29 -16.00
C ILE A 93 9.03 -6.47 -17.51
N THR A 94 8.74 -5.40 -18.26
CA THR A 94 8.64 -5.46 -19.73
C THR A 94 9.98 -5.89 -20.34
N THR A 95 11.09 -5.38 -19.83
CA THR A 95 12.43 -5.70 -20.31
C THR A 95 12.82 -7.16 -20.05
N TYR A 96 12.50 -7.69 -18.87
CA TYR A 96 12.93 -9.05 -18.49
C TYR A 96 11.97 -10.15 -18.95
N THR A 97 10.69 -9.85 -19.12
CA THR A 97 9.66 -10.88 -19.40
C THR A 97 8.99 -10.74 -20.77
N GLU A 98 9.20 -9.62 -21.48
CA GLU A 98 8.49 -9.25 -22.72
C GLU A 98 6.96 -9.14 -22.56
N ILE A 99 6.43 -9.21 -21.33
CA ILE A 99 5.01 -9.11 -21.04
C ILE A 99 4.60 -7.64 -21.05
N GLU A 100 3.52 -7.33 -21.77
CA GLU A 100 2.96 -5.99 -21.83
C GLU A 100 2.51 -5.53 -20.44
N THR A 101 3.10 -4.43 -19.96
CA THR A 101 2.77 -3.81 -18.68
C THR A 101 2.08 -2.46 -18.86
N ARG A 102 1.14 -2.15 -17.96
CA ARG A 102 0.42 -0.87 -17.95
C ARG A 102 0.48 -0.25 -16.58
N VAL A 103 0.85 1.03 -16.54
CA VAL A 103 1.03 1.80 -15.31
C VAL A 103 -0.20 2.68 -15.07
N THR A 104 -0.67 2.69 -13.83
CA THR A 104 -1.64 3.65 -13.30
C THR A 104 -1.05 4.28 -12.04
N VAL A 105 -0.73 5.57 -12.11
CA VAL A 105 -0.34 6.36 -10.94
C VAL A 105 -1.57 7.07 -10.42
N LEU A 106 -2.06 6.68 -9.24
CA LEU A 106 -3.28 7.29 -8.68
C LEU A 106 -3.03 8.75 -8.27
N GLY A 107 -1.89 9.03 -7.64
CA GLY A 107 -1.54 10.38 -7.18
C GLY A 107 -2.62 11.00 -6.29
N TYR A 108 -2.91 12.29 -6.50
CA TYR A 108 -3.75 13.11 -5.63
C TYR A 108 -5.22 12.70 -5.53
N VAL A 109 -5.73 11.84 -6.43
CA VAL A 109 -7.13 11.37 -6.32
C VAL A 109 -7.38 10.64 -5.00
N GLN A 110 -6.34 10.06 -4.39
CA GLN A 110 -6.39 9.37 -3.10
C GLN A 110 -6.62 10.30 -1.90
N ARG A 111 -6.34 11.60 -2.06
CA ARG A 111 -6.52 12.62 -1.00
C ARG A 111 -7.88 13.34 -1.11
N GLY A 112 -8.64 13.08 -2.16
CA GLY A 112 -9.94 13.66 -2.41
C GLY A 112 -11.07 12.64 -2.28
N GLY A 113 -12.30 13.11 -2.47
CA GLY A 113 -13.51 12.29 -2.34
C GLY A 113 -14.25 12.51 -1.02
N SER A 114 -15.44 11.92 -0.92
CA SER A 114 -16.23 11.99 0.30
C SER A 114 -15.70 10.98 1.33
N PRO A 115 -15.50 11.36 2.60
CA PRO A 115 -15.04 10.44 3.64
C PRO A 115 -16.03 9.30 3.85
N THR A 116 -15.51 8.13 4.20
CA THR A 116 -16.34 6.95 4.51
C THR A 116 -17.18 7.18 5.78
N PRO A 117 -18.26 6.41 6.01
CA PRO A 117 -18.99 6.50 7.28
C PRO A 117 -18.08 6.31 8.50
N THR A 118 -17.11 5.39 8.42
CA THR A 118 -16.13 5.15 9.48
C THR A 118 -15.26 6.38 9.73
N ASP A 119 -14.72 7.01 8.68
CA ASP A 119 -13.91 8.23 8.82
C ASP A 119 -14.71 9.38 9.45
N ARG A 120 -15.99 9.52 9.09
CA ARG A 120 -16.87 10.57 9.64
C ARG A 120 -17.17 10.36 11.12
N ILE A 121 -17.46 9.12 11.52
CA ILE A 121 -17.69 8.77 12.92
C ILE A 121 -16.41 9.00 13.71
N LEU A 122 -15.27 8.47 13.23
CA LEU A 122 -13.98 8.63 13.88
C LEU A 122 -13.60 10.10 14.03
N ALA A 123 -13.78 10.92 13.00
CA ALA A 123 -13.52 12.36 13.08
C ALA A 123 -14.39 13.05 14.15
N THR A 124 -15.65 12.64 14.27
CA THR A 124 -16.57 13.17 15.31
C THR A 124 -16.12 12.77 16.71
N GLU A 125 -15.74 11.50 16.89
CA GLU A 125 -15.23 10.99 18.17
C GLU A 125 -13.92 11.69 18.57
N TYR A 126 -12.97 11.82 17.65
CA TYR A 126 -11.71 12.53 17.87
C TYR A 126 -11.95 14.00 18.23
N GLY A 127 -12.81 14.70 17.48
CA GLY A 127 -13.11 16.11 17.73
C GLY A 127 -13.77 16.33 19.09
N SER A 128 -14.73 15.49 19.46
CA SER A 128 -15.39 15.52 20.77
C SER A 128 -14.41 15.24 21.91
N PHE A 129 -13.58 14.21 21.77
CA PHE A 129 -12.59 13.83 22.78
C PHE A 129 -11.51 14.91 22.94
N ALA A 130 -11.03 15.51 21.85
CA ALA A 130 -10.08 16.62 21.88
C ALA A 130 -10.67 17.85 22.59
N ALA A 131 -11.93 18.19 22.32
CA ALA A 131 -12.61 19.29 22.99
C ALA A 131 -12.73 19.06 24.50
N LYS A 132 -12.98 17.81 24.91
CA LYS A 132 -12.95 17.41 26.32
C LYS A 132 -11.57 17.58 26.95
N CYS A 133 -10.50 17.09 26.31
CA CYS A 133 -9.14 17.27 26.81
C CYS A 133 -8.79 18.75 27.03
N ILE A 134 -9.22 19.64 26.12
CA ILE A 134 -9.05 21.09 26.29
C ILE A 134 -9.80 21.61 27.52
N ALA A 135 -11.06 21.19 27.71
CA ALA A 135 -11.86 21.60 28.87
C ALA A 135 -11.25 21.11 30.20
N ASP A 136 -10.64 19.92 30.19
CA ASP A 136 -9.98 19.29 31.34
C ASP A 136 -8.54 19.82 31.56
N GLY A 137 -8.03 20.70 30.68
CA GLY A 137 -6.70 21.29 30.79
C GLY A 137 -5.54 20.38 30.34
N GLU A 138 -5.84 19.29 29.64
CA GLU A 138 -4.88 18.29 29.16
C GLU A 138 -4.22 18.72 27.84
N TYR A 139 -3.34 19.73 27.91
CA TYR A 139 -2.58 20.21 26.76
C TYR A 139 -1.31 19.39 26.49
N GLY A 140 -0.69 19.61 25.33
CA GLY A 140 0.58 18.96 24.96
C GLY A 140 0.43 17.49 24.56
N THR A 141 -0.80 17.03 24.33
CA THR A 141 -1.11 15.65 23.93
C THR A 141 -1.80 15.61 22.56
N MET A 142 -1.73 14.45 21.91
CA MET A 142 -2.45 14.10 20.68
C MET A 142 -3.49 13.05 21.02
N VAL A 143 -4.71 13.23 20.51
CA VAL A 143 -5.73 12.18 20.56
C VAL A 143 -5.35 11.06 19.60
N ALA A 144 -5.37 9.82 20.06
CA ALA A 144 -5.08 8.64 19.27
C ALA A 144 -6.11 7.53 19.54
N PHE A 145 -6.31 6.66 18.57
CA PHE A 145 -7.15 5.47 18.71
C PHE A 145 -6.27 4.24 18.89
N SER A 146 -6.40 3.58 20.04
CA SER A 146 -5.61 2.39 20.39
C SER A 146 -6.50 1.37 21.09
N ASN A 147 -6.42 0.11 20.66
CA ASN A 147 -7.17 -1.01 21.24
C ASN A 147 -8.67 -0.75 21.39
N GLY A 148 -9.29 -0.14 20.37
CA GLY A 148 -10.73 0.13 20.34
C GLY A 148 -11.17 1.33 21.17
N LYS A 149 -10.25 2.16 21.66
CA LYS A 149 -10.55 3.31 22.52
C LYS A 149 -9.75 4.54 22.10
N LEU A 150 -10.31 5.72 22.35
CA LEU A 150 -9.56 6.97 22.29
C LEU A 150 -8.74 7.16 23.55
N ILE A 151 -7.48 7.55 23.35
CA ILE A 151 -6.51 7.86 24.39
C ILE A 151 -5.80 9.17 24.04
N THR A 152 -5.12 9.77 25.01
CA THR A 152 -4.15 10.84 24.78
C THR A 152 -2.74 10.26 24.78
N VAL A 153 -1.87 10.81 23.93
CA VAL A 153 -0.44 10.48 23.87
C VAL A 153 0.36 11.78 23.90
N PRO A 154 1.42 11.91 24.72
CA PRO A 154 2.24 13.11 24.73
C PRO A 154 2.84 13.43 23.35
N LEU A 155 2.78 14.70 22.93
CA LEU A 155 3.31 15.12 21.63
C LEU A 155 4.82 14.87 21.50
N GLU A 156 5.57 14.99 22.60
CA GLU A 156 7.01 14.71 22.65
C GLU A 156 7.34 13.25 22.31
N GLU A 157 6.43 12.33 22.58
CA GLU A 157 6.63 10.90 22.28
C GLU A 157 6.40 10.57 20.81
N VAL A 158 5.57 11.34 20.10
CA VAL A 158 5.14 11.04 18.72
C VAL A 158 5.71 11.99 17.67
N GLY A 159 6.13 13.19 18.09
CA GLY A 159 6.67 14.21 17.21
C GLY A 159 7.85 13.70 16.39
N GLY A 160 7.77 13.86 15.06
CA GLY A 160 8.83 13.47 14.13
C GLY A 160 8.97 11.96 13.91
N LYS A 161 8.14 11.11 14.53
CA LYS A 161 8.16 9.66 14.33
C LYS A 161 7.17 9.27 13.24
N THR A 162 7.57 8.35 12.37
CA THR A 162 6.68 7.73 11.39
C THR A 162 6.39 6.30 11.81
N ARG A 163 5.12 5.92 11.85
CA ARG A 163 4.71 4.53 12.06
C ARG A 163 4.84 3.75 10.76
N LEU A 164 5.86 2.90 10.69
CA LEU A 164 6.11 2.03 9.55
C LEU A 164 5.41 0.67 9.72
N VAL A 165 5.27 -0.05 8.61
CA VAL A 165 4.85 -1.47 8.63
C VAL A 165 5.98 -2.32 9.20
N GLU A 166 5.69 -3.13 10.22
CA GLU A 166 6.67 -4.10 10.73
C GLU A 166 6.85 -5.25 9.73
N PRO A 167 8.07 -5.74 9.44
CA PRO A 167 8.28 -6.83 8.47
C PRO A 167 7.55 -8.13 8.80
N ASP A 168 7.29 -8.40 10.08
CA ASP A 168 6.55 -9.54 10.62
C ASP A 168 5.07 -9.24 10.89
N ASN A 169 4.55 -8.12 10.36
CA ASN A 169 3.15 -7.76 10.49
C ASN A 169 2.24 -8.91 10.05
N SER A 170 1.21 -9.20 10.85
CA SER A 170 0.30 -10.32 10.62
C SER A 170 -0.34 -10.31 9.23
N LEU A 171 -0.60 -9.12 8.69
CA LEU A 171 -1.21 -8.95 7.38
C LEU A 171 -0.25 -9.30 6.24
N ILE A 172 1.06 -9.07 6.41
CA ILE A 172 2.10 -9.56 5.47
C ILE A 172 2.13 -11.09 5.48
N ILE A 173 2.15 -11.70 6.66
CA ILE A 173 2.17 -13.17 6.81
C ILE A 173 0.92 -13.79 6.16
N GLN A 174 -0.26 -13.22 6.42
CA GLN A 174 -1.51 -13.65 5.81
C GLN A 174 -1.49 -13.51 4.28
N ALA A 175 -1.00 -12.38 3.77
CA ALA A 175 -0.87 -12.17 2.32
C ALA A 175 0.05 -13.21 1.67
N ARG A 176 1.21 -13.50 2.28
CA ARG A 176 2.13 -14.56 1.80
C ARG A 176 1.46 -15.94 1.78
N ASN A 177 0.70 -16.28 2.83
CA ASN A 177 -0.06 -17.53 2.90
C ASN A 177 -1.13 -17.63 1.81
N MET A 178 -1.72 -16.51 1.40
CA MET A 178 -2.62 -16.43 0.26
C MET A 178 -1.91 -16.41 -1.11
N GLY A 179 -0.58 -16.48 -1.11
CA GLY A 179 0.25 -16.52 -2.30
C GLY A 179 0.57 -15.16 -2.89
N VAL A 180 0.40 -14.06 -2.15
CA VAL A 180 0.89 -12.73 -2.54
C VAL A 180 2.41 -12.69 -2.38
N SER A 181 3.09 -12.07 -3.35
CA SER A 181 4.54 -11.86 -3.31
C SER A 181 4.87 -10.45 -2.83
N PHE A 182 5.97 -10.31 -2.09
CA PHE A 182 6.52 -9.00 -1.71
C PHE A 182 7.82 -8.67 -2.45
N GLY A 183 8.19 -9.48 -3.45
CA GLY A 183 9.39 -9.28 -4.26
C GLY A 183 10.70 -9.70 -3.57
N ASP A 184 10.64 -10.35 -2.42
CA ASP A 184 11.76 -10.67 -1.55
C ASP A 184 12.12 -12.17 -1.52
N GLU A 185 11.50 -13.00 -2.36
CA GLU A 185 11.69 -14.45 -2.34
C GLU A 185 13.07 -14.91 -2.84
N TYR A 186 13.77 -14.06 -3.61
CA TYR A 186 15.09 -14.33 -4.19
C TYR A 186 16.02 -13.12 -4.05
N LEU A 187 16.21 -12.65 -2.81
CA LEU A 187 17.21 -11.63 -2.47
C LEU A 187 18.64 -12.18 -2.51
#